data_AF-A0A1X9T174-F1
#
_entry.id   AF-A0A1X9T174-F1
#
_cell.length_a   1.000
_cell.length_b   1.000
_cell.length_c   1.000
_cell.angle_alpha   90.00
_cell.angle_beta   90.00
_cell.angle_gamma   90.00
#
_symmetry.space_group_name_H-M   'P 1'
#
loop_
_entity.id
_entity.type
_entity.pdbx_description
1 polymer ?
#
loop_
_entity_poly.entity_id
_entity_poly.type
_entity_poly.pdbx_seq_one_letter_code
_entity_poly.pdbx_strand_id
1 'polypeptide(L)'
;MKLQSISFDGNKVISISSQAIINISLFNTLATPKQVTIKIVDELGNTKSIIYQAQLQANSGYEAKVFANSGQKIEIVADAGVGGNVGILNENYIAKGVLNTEYISCVGDGVKSEFSFNGISVNSFKEVRIIFDGLYEAVFAKDYSLNSDKSGVVFNQIPANGLEFIILITKQE
;
A
#
# COMPACT_ATOMS: atom_id res chain seq x y z
N MET A 1 -7.99 -17.65 -7.68
CA MET A 1 -7.28 -16.35 -7.67
C MET A 1 -6.11 -16.47 -8.64
N LYS A 2 -6.09 -15.71 -9.74
CA LYS A 2 -5.02 -15.80 -10.75
C LYS A 2 -4.00 -14.71 -10.41
N LEU A 3 -2.87 -15.09 -9.81
CA LEU A 3 -1.74 -14.18 -9.59
C LEU A 3 -1.28 -13.67 -10.96
N GLN A 4 -1.54 -12.39 -11.24
CA GLN A 4 -0.97 -11.73 -12.41
C GLN A 4 0.37 -11.14 -11.99
N SER A 5 1.43 -11.55 -12.68
CA SER A 5 2.74 -10.94 -12.55
C SER A 5 3.16 -10.32 -13.87
N ILE A 6 3.75 -9.14 -13.81
CA ILE A 6 4.22 -8.38 -14.97
C ILE A 6 5.71 -8.14 -14.78
N SER A 7 6.51 -8.75 -15.65
CA SER A 7 7.96 -8.49 -15.70
C SER A 7 8.30 -7.46 -16.78
N PHE A 8 9.32 -6.65 -16.55
CA PHE A 8 9.75 -5.58 -17.46
C PHE A 8 11.23 -5.22 -17.24
N ASP A 9 11.77 -4.42 -18.16
CA ASP A 9 13.08 -3.75 -18.04
C ASP A 9 12.89 -2.25 -18.27
N GLY A 10 13.53 -1.43 -17.43
CA GLY A 10 13.43 0.03 -17.49
C GLY A 10 12.05 0.56 -17.07
N ASN A 11 11.51 1.52 -17.84
CA ASN A 11 10.26 2.19 -17.50
C ASN A 11 9.03 1.29 -17.70
N LYS A 12 8.06 1.37 -16.79
CA LYS A 12 6.78 0.67 -16.93
C LYS A 12 5.63 1.42 -16.28
N VAL A 13 4.47 1.41 -16.95
CA VAL A 13 3.19 1.82 -16.36
C VAL A 13 2.28 0.60 -16.30
N ILE A 14 1.64 0.40 -15.15
CA ILE A 14 0.80 -0.76 -14.87
C ILE A 14 -0.56 -0.25 -14.40
N SER A 15 -1.59 -0.57 -15.17
CA SER A 15 -2.97 -0.20 -14.85
C SER A 15 -3.56 -1.15 -13.83
N ILE A 16 -4.33 -0.59 -12.90
CA ILE A 16 -4.93 -1.34 -11.80
C ILE A 16 -6.45 -1.21 -11.92
N SER A 17 -7.07 -2.32 -12.31
CA SER A 17 -8.50 -2.40 -12.62
C SER A 17 -9.37 -2.58 -11.37
N SER A 18 -8.79 -3.01 -10.25
CA SER A 18 -9.47 -3.33 -9.01
C SER A 18 -8.66 -2.86 -7.80
N GLN A 19 -9.26 -2.78 -6.62
CA GLN A 19 -8.47 -2.50 -5.41
C GLN A 19 -7.56 -3.71 -5.15
N ALA A 20 -6.26 -3.46 -5.05
CA ALA A 20 -5.29 -4.54 -4.99
C ALA A 20 -4.10 -4.29 -4.06
N ILE A 21 -3.60 -5.40 -3.50
CA ILE A 21 -2.28 -5.45 -2.87
C ILE A 21 -1.29 -5.89 -3.92
N ILE A 22 -0.26 -5.09 -4.11
CA ILE A 22 0.71 -5.26 -5.19
C ILE A 22 2.10 -5.35 -4.59
N ASN A 23 2.83 -6.40 -4.94
CA ASN A 23 4.25 -6.49 -4.69
C ASN A 23 5.00 -5.92 -5.89
N ILE A 24 5.99 -5.07 -5.64
CA ILE A 24 6.92 -4.53 -6.64
C ILE A 24 8.31 -4.97 -6.22
N SER A 25 8.98 -5.72 -7.08
CA SER A 25 10.39 -6.07 -6.94
C SER A 25 11.16 -5.46 -8.10
N LEU A 26 12.22 -4.72 -7.80
CA LEU A 26 13.15 -4.15 -8.77
C LEU A 26 14.55 -4.70 -8.52
N PHE A 27 15.32 -4.89 -9.57
CA PHE A 27 16.69 -5.38 -9.49
C PHE A 27 17.58 -4.71 -10.53
N ASN A 28 18.66 -4.08 -10.06
CA ASN A 28 19.67 -3.50 -10.94
C ASN A 28 20.70 -4.56 -11.31
N THR A 29 20.68 -5.00 -12.57
CA THR A 29 21.62 -6.01 -13.09
C THR A 29 22.99 -5.43 -13.48
N LEU A 30 23.15 -4.11 -13.41
CA LEU A 30 24.34 -3.41 -13.87
C LEU A 30 25.36 -3.24 -12.74
N ALA A 31 26.62 -3.05 -13.13
CA ALA A 31 27.73 -2.76 -12.22
C ALA A 31 27.73 -1.32 -11.68
N THR A 32 26.78 -0.48 -12.08
CA THR A 32 26.68 0.93 -11.67
C THR A 32 25.32 1.22 -11.04
N PRO A 33 25.24 2.04 -9.98
CA PRO A 33 23.96 2.47 -9.42
C PRO A 33 23.06 3.16 -10.44
N LYS A 34 21.74 2.95 -10.33
CA LYS A 34 20.74 3.52 -11.23
C LYS A 34 19.65 4.23 -10.46
N GLN A 35 19.22 5.38 -10.98
CA GLN A 35 18.09 6.11 -10.40
C GLN A 35 16.80 5.38 -10.72
N VAL A 36 15.97 5.23 -9.70
CA VAL A 36 14.69 4.55 -9.79
C VAL A 36 13.66 5.37 -9.04
N THR A 37 12.49 5.54 -9.66
CA THR A 37 11.32 6.14 -9.02
C THR A 37 10.11 5.24 -9.21
N ILE A 38 9.39 4.96 -8.13
CA ILE A 38 8.11 4.26 -8.16
C ILE A 38 7.04 5.24 -7.69
N LYS A 39 5.99 5.41 -8.47
CA LYS A 39 4.88 6.31 -8.19
C LYS A 39 3.55 5.59 -8.31
N ILE A 40 2.59 6.07 -7.53
CA ILE A 40 1.17 5.84 -7.80
C ILE A 40 0.66 7.09 -8.52
N VAL A 41 0.08 6.89 -9.70
CA VAL A 41 -0.55 7.95 -10.49
C VAL A 41 -2.05 7.68 -10.62
N ASP A 42 -2.84 8.73 -10.84
CA ASP A 42 -4.27 8.58 -11.15
C ASP A 42 -4.51 8.18 -12.61
N GLU A 43 -5.77 8.04 -13.01
CA GLU A 43 -6.16 7.66 -14.37
C GLU A 43 -5.60 8.62 -15.44
N LEU A 44 -5.46 9.89 -15.09
CA LEU A 44 -4.98 10.98 -15.95
C LEU A 44 -3.45 11.11 -15.96
N GLY A 45 -2.75 10.35 -15.10
CA GLY A 45 -1.29 10.35 -15.00
C GLY A 45 -0.73 11.36 -13.99
N ASN A 46 -1.56 12.01 -13.18
CA ASN A 46 -1.05 12.89 -12.12
C ASN A 46 -0.47 12.05 -10.98
N THR A 47 0.69 12.45 -10.47
CA THR A 47 1.31 11.77 -9.31
C THR A 47 0.44 11.96 -8.08
N LYS A 48 -0.05 10.85 -7.52
CA LYS A 48 -0.74 10.80 -6.23
C LYS A 48 0.25 10.59 -5.09
N SER A 49 1.24 9.73 -5.30
CA SER A 49 2.26 9.43 -4.30
C SER A 49 3.55 8.92 -4.95
N ILE A 50 4.68 9.14 -4.28
CA ILE A 50 5.99 8.57 -4.62
C ILE A 50 6.32 7.55 -3.55
N ILE A 51 6.43 6.29 -3.95
CA ILE A 51 6.69 5.14 -3.05
C ILE A 51 8.19 4.99 -2.81
N TYR A 52 8.97 5.22 -3.85
CA TYR A 52 10.42 5.10 -3.80
C TYR A 52 11.03 6.10 -4.77
N GLN A 53 12.11 6.76 -4.35
CA GLN A 53 12.90 7.65 -5.20
C GLN A 53 14.34 7.68 -4.69
N ALA A 54 15.18 6.80 -5.21
CA ALA A 54 16.59 6.74 -4.84
C ALA A 54 17.43 5.99 -5.89
N GLN A 55 18.73 5.91 -5.63
CA GLN A 55 19.66 5.11 -6.42
C GLN A 55 19.62 3.65 -5.95
N LEU A 56 19.16 2.77 -6.82
CA LEU A 56 19.32 1.33 -6.66
C LEU A 56 20.78 0.96 -6.97
N GLN A 57 21.49 0.45 -5.97
CA GLN A 57 22.92 0.15 -6.08
C GLN A 57 23.19 -0.98 -7.09
N ALA A 58 24.44 -1.10 -7.53
CA ALA A 58 24.85 -2.16 -8.44
C ALA A 58 24.53 -3.55 -7.87
N ASN A 59 23.98 -4.45 -8.69
CA ASN A 59 23.62 -5.82 -8.30
C ASN A 59 22.72 -5.92 -7.06
N SER A 60 21.89 -4.90 -6.82
CA SER A 60 21.00 -4.83 -5.66
C SER A 60 19.53 -4.82 -6.06
N GLY A 61 18.68 -5.26 -5.14
CA GLY A 61 17.24 -5.27 -5.30
C GLY A 61 16.53 -4.32 -4.34
N TYR A 62 15.32 -3.92 -4.72
CA TYR A 62 14.38 -3.20 -3.87
C TYR A 62 13.02 -3.89 -3.97
N GLU A 63 12.36 -4.07 -2.84
CA GLU A 63 11.01 -4.62 -2.77
C GLU A 63 10.09 -3.68 -2.02
N ALA A 64 8.86 -3.57 -2.50
CA ALA A 64 7.81 -2.81 -1.85
C ALA A 64 6.46 -3.50 -2.02
N LYS A 65 5.68 -3.52 -0.95
CA LYS A 65 4.27 -3.87 -1.00
C LYS A 65 3.46 -2.58 -1.02
N VAL A 66 2.68 -2.36 -2.07
CA VAL A 66 1.86 -1.16 -2.25
C VAL A 66 0.39 -1.53 -2.36
N PHE A 67 -0.44 -0.64 -1.84
CA PHE A 67 -1.89 -0.72 -1.99
C PHE A 67 -2.31 0.30 -3.04
N ALA A 68 -3.10 -0.16 -3.99
CA ALA A 68 -3.56 0.68 -5.07
C ALA A 68 -5.05 0.50 -5.31
N ASN A 69 -5.72 1.61 -5.58
CA ASN A 69 -7.15 1.67 -5.82
C ASN A 69 -7.47 1.43 -7.28
N SER A 70 -8.71 1.00 -7.55
CA SER A 70 -9.24 0.94 -8.92
C SER A 70 -9.09 2.30 -9.60
N GLY A 71 -8.63 2.30 -10.85
CA GLY A 71 -8.34 3.51 -11.64
C GLY A 71 -6.94 4.09 -11.41
N GLN A 72 -6.23 3.70 -10.34
CA GLN A 72 -4.83 4.10 -10.20
C GLN A 72 -3.92 3.30 -11.13
N LYS A 73 -2.72 3.82 -11.34
CA LYS A 73 -1.66 3.13 -12.06
C LYS A 73 -0.38 3.20 -11.24
N ILE A 74 0.44 2.16 -11.34
CA ILE A 74 1.81 2.20 -10.86
C ILE A 74 2.68 2.65 -12.02
N GLU A 75 3.40 3.76 -11.83
CA GLU A 75 4.42 4.24 -12.75
C GLU A 75 5.80 3.95 -12.15
N ILE A 76 6.62 3.21 -12.88
CA ILE A 76 8.01 2.90 -12.54
C ILE A 76 8.87 3.59 -13.59
N VAL A 77 9.73 4.49 -13.12
CA VAL A 77 10.73 5.19 -13.93
C VAL A 77 12.10 4.68 -13.54
N ALA A 78 12.73 3.95 -14.44
CA ALA A 78 14.06 3.37 -14.27
C ALA A 78 14.78 3.30 -15.63
N ASP A 79 16.10 3.43 -15.60
CA ASP A 79 16.94 3.20 -16.78
C ASP A 79 16.88 1.74 -17.23
N ALA A 80 17.15 1.50 -18.52
CA ALA A 80 17.38 0.16 -19.05
C ALA A 80 18.49 -0.58 -18.26
N GLY A 81 18.29 -1.87 -18.00
CA GLY A 81 19.15 -2.69 -17.14
C GLY A 81 18.69 -2.81 -15.68
N VAL A 82 17.68 -2.02 -15.28
CA VAL A 82 16.90 -2.29 -14.06
C VAL A 82 15.69 -3.14 -14.46
N GLY A 83 15.75 -4.42 -14.13
CA GLY A 83 14.64 -5.34 -14.30
C GLY A 83 13.64 -5.19 -13.16
N GLY A 84 12.36 -5.43 -13.44
CA GLY A 84 11.33 -5.39 -12.41
C GLY A 84 10.26 -6.44 -12.60
N ASN A 85 9.63 -6.81 -11.50
CA ASN A 85 8.43 -7.62 -11.45
C ASN A 85 7.38 -6.92 -10.59
N VAL A 86 6.15 -6.91 -11.06
CA VAL A 86 5.00 -6.47 -10.27
C VAL A 86 4.00 -7.60 -10.19
N GLY A 87 3.76 -8.09 -8.98
CA GLY A 87 2.82 -9.15 -8.67
C GLY A 87 1.57 -8.61 -7.99
N ILE A 88 0.40 -8.86 -8.56
CA ILE A 88 -0.88 -8.51 -7.96
C ILE A 88 -1.31 -9.67 -7.05
N LEU A 89 -1.18 -9.48 -5.74
CA LEU A 89 -1.32 -10.53 -4.72
C LEU A 89 -2.78 -10.79 -4.32
N ASN A 90 -3.60 -9.74 -4.31
CA ASN A 90 -5.03 -9.85 -4.04
C ASN A 90 -5.75 -8.79 -4.87
N GLU A 91 -6.81 -9.19 -5.58
CA GLU A 91 -7.71 -8.30 -6.31
C GLU A 91 -9.09 -8.39 -5.66
N ASN A 92 -9.51 -7.32 -4.98
CA ASN A 92 -10.91 -7.16 -4.61
C ASN A 92 -11.61 -6.47 -5.77
N TYR A 93 -12.27 -7.28 -6.61
CA TYR A 93 -13.21 -6.78 -7.61
C TYR A 93 -14.40 -6.18 -6.87
N ILE A 94 -14.39 -4.85 -6.69
CA ILE A 94 -15.58 -4.12 -6.29
C ILE A 94 -16.49 -4.12 -7.52
N ALA A 95 -17.50 -4.99 -7.53
CA ALA A 95 -18.64 -4.85 -8.42
C ALA A 95 -19.18 -3.42 -8.26
N LYS A 96 -19.47 -2.73 -9.37
CA LYS A 96 -19.95 -1.33 -9.42
C LYS A 96 -21.21 -1.09 -8.57
N GLY A 97 -21.02 -1.01 -7.26
CA GLY A 97 -21.91 -0.59 -6.20
C GLY A 97 -20.99 0.10 -5.19
N VAL A 98 -21.37 1.32 -4.80
CA VAL A 98 -20.49 2.35 -4.23
C VAL A 98 -19.93 1.94 -2.86
N LEU A 99 -18.84 1.19 -2.83
CA LEU A 99 -18.02 0.95 -1.63
C LEU A 99 -16.84 1.91 -1.65
N ASN A 100 -16.94 3.01 -0.90
CA ASN A 100 -15.88 3.99 -0.77
C ASN A 100 -14.95 3.56 0.38
N THR A 101 -13.77 3.05 0.05
CA THR A 101 -12.74 2.67 1.03
C THR A 101 -11.69 3.77 1.13
N GLU A 102 -11.54 4.39 2.29
CA GLU A 102 -10.51 5.39 2.58
C GLU A 102 -9.33 4.71 3.29
N TYR A 103 -8.13 4.85 2.72
CA TYR A 103 -6.91 4.20 3.19
C TYR A 103 -5.99 5.22 3.85
N ILE A 104 -5.47 4.88 5.03
CA ILE A 104 -4.52 5.74 5.75
C ILE A 104 -3.29 4.89 6.02
N SER A 105 -2.23 5.14 5.23
CA SER A 105 -0.93 4.55 5.48
C SER A 105 -0.32 5.19 6.72
N CYS A 106 -0.23 4.40 7.79
CA CYS A 106 0.44 4.79 9.03
C CYS A 106 1.73 3.98 9.14
N VAL A 107 2.89 4.63 9.16
CA VAL A 107 4.16 3.97 9.51
C VAL A 107 4.24 3.94 11.04
N GLY A 108 4.16 2.75 11.63
CA GLY A 108 4.39 2.56 13.06
C GLY A 108 5.87 2.72 13.39
N ASP A 109 6.20 3.62 14.31
CA ASP A 109 7.58 3.79 14.83
C ASP A 109 7.89 2.86 16.02
N GLY A 110 6.94 1.97 16.37
CA GLY A 110 7.04 1.05 17.51
C GLY A 110 6.85 1.71 18.88
N VAL A 111 6.56 3.02 18.93
CA VAL A 111 6.44 3.82 20.17
C VAL A 111 5.06 4.46 20.29
N LYS A 112 4.48 4.91 19.17
CA LYS A 112 3.13 5.46 19.14
C LYS A 112 2.06 4.39 19.33
N SER A 113 1.20 4.61 20.31
CA SER A 113 0.00 3.81 20.54
C SER A 113 -1.26 4.41 19.91
N GLU A 114 -1.22 5.66 19.42
CA GLU A 114 -2.38 6.33 18.83
C GLU A 114 -2.08 6.83 17.41
N PHE A 115 -3.02 6.58 16.50
CA PHE A 115 -2.94 6.94 15.08
C PHE A 115 -4.23 7.62 14.63
N SER A 116 -4.11 8.87 14.18
CA SER A 116 -5.23 9.63 13.63
C SER A 116 -5.61 9.17 12.23
N PHE A 117 -6.88 9.30 11.90
CA PHE A 117 -7.44 9.10 10.57
C PHE A 117 -7.36 10.35 9.69
N ASN A 118 -6.42 11.27 9.94
CA ASN A 118 -6.16 12.44 9.11
C ASN A 118 -7.42 13.27 8.76
N GLY A 119 -8.30 13.48 9.75
CA GLY A 119 -9.53 14.26 9.60
C GLY A 119 -10.79 13.46 9.27
N ILE A 120 -10.70 12.14 9.13
CA ILE A 120 -11.85 11.24 8.94
C ILE A 120 -12.39 10.80 10.31
N SER A 121 -13.70 10.91 10.54
CA SER A 121 -14.36 10.28 11.69
C SER A 121 -15.14 9.05 11.25
N VAL A 122 -15.04 7.96 12.01
CA VAL A 122 -15.77 6.70 11.78
C VAL A 122 -17.08 6.68 12.55
N ASN A 123 -18.09 6.12 11.90
CA ASN A 123 -19.45 5.97 12.42
C ASN A 123 -19.94 4.54 12.15
N SER A 124 -21.21 4.27 12.45
CA SER A 124 -21.83 2.95 12.24
C SER A 124 -21.86 2.47 10.78
N PHE A 125 -21.53 3.33 9.81
CA PHE A 125 -21.43 3.00 8.39
C PHE A 125 -19.98 2.87 7.91
N LYS A 126 -19.00 2.99 8.81
CA LYS A 126 -17.58 2.88 8.47
C LYS A 126 -16.92 1.79 9.33
N GLU A 127 -16.43 0.76 8.67
CA GLU A 127 -15.71 -0.36 9.27
C GLU A 127 -14.21 -0.09 9.28
N VAL A 128 -13.58 -0.19 10.45
CA VAL A 128 -12.12 -0.08 10.59
C VAL A 128 -11.52 -1.47 10.63
N ARG A 129 -10.47 -1.72 9.83
CA ARG A 129 -9.66 -2.93 9.89
C ARG A 129 -8.19 -2.56 9.93
N ILE A 130 -7.39 -3.26 10.72
CA ILE A 130 -5.96 -3.02 10.81
C ILE A 130 -5.24 -4.32 10.44
N ILE A 131 -4.35 -4.25 9.45
CA ILE A 131 -3.65 -5.44 8.94
C ILE A 131 -2.15 -5.23 9.06
N PHE A 132 -1.47 -6.14 9.75
CA PHE A 132 -0.02 -6.23 9.89
C PHE A 132 0.56 -7.15 8.82
N ASP A 133 1.35 -6.61 7.89
CA ASP A 133 2.02 -7.26 6.75
C ASP A 133 1.17 -8.18 5.85
N GLY A 134 -0.14 -8.18 6.02
CA GLY A 134 -1.05 -9.17 5.43
C GLY A 134 -1.08 -10.51 6.17
N LEU A 135 -0.35 -10.63 7.29
CA LEU A 135 -0.23 -11.86 8.09
C LEU A 135 -1.19 -11.89 9.28
N TYR A 136 -1.49 -10.73 9.85
CA TYR A 136 -2.32 -10.63 11.04
C TYR A 136 -3.30 -9.48 10.93
N GLU A 137 -4.56 -9.75 11.23
CA GLU A 137 -5.60 -8.73 11.36
C GLU A 137 -5.86 -8.44 12.83
N ALA A 138 -5.69 -7.18 13.22
CA ALA A 138 -5.90 -6.75 14.60
C ALA A 138 -7.38 -6.86 14.97
N VAL A 139 -7.65 -7.30 16.19
CA VAL A 139 -9.00 -7.51 16.69
C VAL A 139 -9.48 -6.28 17.45
N PHE A 140 -10.61 -5.70 17.01
CA PHE A 140 -11.25 -4.58 17.69
C PHE A 140 -11.61 -4.92 19.14
N ALA A 141 -11.49 -3.94 20.04
CA ALA A 141 -11.66 -4.05 21.50
C ALA A 141 -10.64 -4.94 22.24
N LYS A 142 -9.84 -5.73 21.52
CA LYS A 142 -8.73 -6.50 22.08
C LYS A 142 -7.40 -5.79 21.82
N ASP A 143 -7.02 -5.69 20.55
CA ASP A 143 -5.73 -5.15 20.14
C ASP A 143 -5.76 -3.63 19.97
N TYR A 144 -6.91 -3.10 19.55
CA TYR A 144 -7.11 -1.67 19.38
C TYR A 144 -8.54 -1.24 19.71
N SER A 145 -8.72 0.05 19.96
CA SER A 145 -9.99 0.74 20.16
C SER A 145 -10.01 2.04 19.36
N LEU A 146 -11.18 2.69 19.27
CA LEU A 146 -11.27 4.04 18.71
C LEU A 146 -11.00 5.06 19.81
N ASN A 147 -10.37 6.18 19.45
CA ASN A 147 -10.29 7.34 20.33
C ASN A 147 -11.69 7.98 20.55
N SER A 148 -11.78 8.92 21.49
CA SER A 148 -13.07 9.45 21.97
C SER A 148 -13.91 10.15 20.89
N ASP A 149 -13.26 10.83 19.94
CA ASP A 149 -13.91 11.51 18.81
C ASP A 149 -14.07 10.62 17.57
N LYS A 150 -13.67 9.34 17.67
CA LYS A 150 -13.69 8.36 16.59
C LYS A 150 -12.92 8.82 15.35
N SER A 151 -11.94 9.69 15.52
CA SER A 151 -11.07 10.18 14.45
C SER A 151 -9.70 9.50 14.44
N GLY A 152 -9.51 8.43 15.21
CA GLY A 152 -8.29 7.65 15.24
C GLY A 152 -8.44 6.31 15.94
N VAL A 153 -7.38 5.50 15.89
CA VAL A 153 -7.25 4.27 16.67
C VAL A 153 -6.23 4.43 17.79
N VAL A 154 -6.51 3.74 18.90
CA VAL A 154 -5.60 3.56 20.03
C VAL A 154 -5.33 2.07 20.16
N PHE A 155 -4.07 1.66 20.05
CA PHE A 155 -3.62 0.30 20.32
C PHE A 155 -3.55 0.06 21.83
N ASN A 156 -4.22 -0.99 22.29
CA ASN A 156 -4.26 -1.36 23.71
C ASN A 156 -2.99 -2.13 24.11
N GLN A 157 -2.33 -2.76 23.14
CA GLN A 157 -1.11 -3.55 23.26
C GLN A 157 -0.37 -3.53 21.92
N ILE A 158 0.88 -4.00 21.89
CA ILE A 158 1.62 -4.22 20.63
C ILE A 158 1.01 -5.48 19.96
N PRO A 159 0.24 -5.36 18.87
CA PRO A 159 -0.49 -6.50 18.32
C PRO A 159 0.43 -7.46 17.56
N ALA A 160 1.42 -6.91 16.86
CA ALA A 160 2.48 -7.67 16.22
C ALA A 160 3.77 -6.84 16.18
N ASN A 161 4.82 -7.32 16.85
CA ASN A 161 6.09 -6.61 16.95
C ASN A 161 6.94 -6.83 15.69
N GLY A 162 7.54 -5.76 15.17
CA GLY A 162 8.41 -5.80 13.99
C GLY A 162 7.70 -5.97 12.64
N LEU A 163 6.36 -5.93 12.61
CA LEU A 163 5.57 -5.94 11.37
C LEU A 163 5.09 -4.53 11.02
N GLU A 164 5.08 -4.21 9.73
CA GLU A 164 4.43 -3.00 9.23
C GLU A 164 2.91 -3.21 9.21
N PHE A 165 2.12 -2.14 9.38
CA PHE A 165 0.67 -2.25 9.37
C PHE A 165 -0.03 -1.16 8.57
N ILE A 166 -1.26 -1.44 8.20
CA ILE A 166 -2.16 -0.52 7.51
C ILE A 166 -3.49 -0.42 8.24
N ILE A 167 -4.13 0.75 8.20
CA ILE A 167 -5.49 0.97 8.68
C ILE A 167 -6.40 1.18 7.46
N LEU A 168 -7.44 0.37 7.39
CA LEU A 168 -8.47 0.36 6.36
C LEU A 168 -9.74 0.92 6.96
N ILE A 169 -10.36 1.90 6.31
CA ILE A 169 -11.69 2.39 6.67
C ILE A 169 -12.62 2.14 5.48
N THR A 170 -13.51 1.16 5.61
CA THR A 170 -14.47 0.80 4.57
C THR A 170 -15.82 1.43 4.88
N LYS A 171 -16.35 2.29 4.01
CA LYS A 171 -17.73 2.75 4.13
C LYS A 171 -18.67 1.67 3.57
N GLN A 172 -19.55 1.15 4.42
CA GLN A 172 -20.69 0.34 3.98
C GLN A 172 -21.82 1.31 3.60
N GLU A 173 -22.22 1.30 2.33
CA GLU A 173 -23.46 1.94 1.83
C GLU A 173 -24.54 0.89 1.58
#